data_AF-A0A0B7HD78-F1
#
_entry.id   AF-A0A0B7HD78-F1
#
_cell.length_a   1.000
_cell.length_b   1.000
_cell.length_c   1.000
_cell.angle_alpha   90.00
_cell.angle_beta   90.00
_cell.angle_gamma   90.00
#
_symmetry.space_group_name_H-M   'P 1'
#
loop_
_entity.id
_entity.type
_entity.pdbx_description
1 polymer ?
#
loop_
_entity_poly.entity_id
_entity_poly.type
_entity_poly.pdbx_seq_one_letter_code
_entity_poly.pdbx_strand_id
1 'polypeptide(L)'
;MKNISFIIIFFFFSLNVLNGQEKEDVFQEIKITPEMLYIAINHHKYPDKIYSATINEMDYPKYIEGKVPSKIYQRSLEELKPYEKEYQEYMVHYEEKKGKYDEIKKISLIIDEYLNLSSKDKRNKKEEYMKKVQEIADKHSFPSQFKTMNPQTGGWITHLLSPLYENGKVRGSVSLLGLYKRYVDQLEFKAPSENYQVKTYKRKLTELESMSKTEKGIILSPTTIREKVIQVDTVPLKYNQLNGTFIIINDYCKIVEHFKVKPKLYEVLSSNDISTYKYDVNPLVRLNDREVYQLIQEKETDKFYVIEGGRLLNFIEGEQKSKKHVVFVKSTITKIEQLATMKRDGQFSDELSRKRMIGMYPIESIEDEVDYEKGSYMKLSSVAPTEKFEIIINSSSNYDSDIIVKSVKTGQMYRLWGQAYSFINRAKTGDEKEGFGRLMKELPKELNVEEKKVLQNYRSLLAKASIKIAILESIQKKYTKNGRFYSNAVTSPDKEKISKILLEIREIIENIKDIRKNQDPESEVLQHLTRKEQQTYYGIQNGLSHF
;
A
#
# COMPACT_ATOMS: atom_id res chain seq x y z
N MET A 1 -36.11 42.61 -12.48
CA MET A 1 -34.84 43.30 -12.14
C MET A 1 -33.77 42.24 -11.96
N LYS A 2 -32.66 42.41 -12.67
CA LYS A 2 -31.50 41.53 -12.69
C LYS A 2 -30.88 41.45 -11.30
N ASN A 3 -30.58 40.24 -10.84
CA ASN A 3 -29.41 39.99 -10.00
C ASN A 3 -28.81 38.68 -10.49
N ILE A 4 -27.80 38.83 -11.34
CA ILE A 4 -26.89 37.79 -11.77
C ILE A 4 -25.94 37.59 -10.59
N SER A 5 -26.08 36.48 -9.87
CA SER A 5 -25.01 36.00 -8.99
C SER A 5 -24.17 35.02 -9.80
N PHE A 6 -23.11 35.55 -10.42
CA PHE A 6 -21.98 34.75 -10.89
C PHE A 6 -21.37 34.06 -9.67
N ILE A 7 -21.46 32.73 -9.58
CA ILE A 7 -20.59 31.95 -8.70
C ILE A 7 -19.58 31.26 -9.62
N ILE A 8 -18.42 31.90 -9.75
CA ILE A 8 -17.21 31.28 -10.27
C ILE A 8 -16.71 30.36 -9.14
N ILE A 9 -16.86 29.05 -9.28
CA ILE A 9 -16.18 28.10 -8.39
C ILE A 9 -14.80 27.87 -8.99
N PHE A 10 -13.81 28.59 -8.45
CA PHE A 10 -12.40 28.25 -8.62
C PHE A 10 -12.16 26.88 -7.96
N PHE A 11 -11.71 25.91 -8.73
CA PHE A 11 -10.96 24.77 -8.19
C PHE A 11 -9.59 25.30 -7.73
N PHE A 12 -9.50 25.79 -6.50
CA PHE A 12 -8.22 25.90 -5.80
C PHE A 12 -7.95 24.53 -5.16
N PHE A 13 -7.25 23.65 -5.87
CA PHE A 13 -6.31 22.77 -5.19
C PHE A 13 -5.26 23.70 -4.59
N SER A 14 -5.19 23.81 -3.27
CA SER A 14 -4.15 24.62 -2.63
C SER A 14 -2.78 23.94 -2.81
N LEU A 15 -2.15 24.16 -3.95
CA LEU A 15 -0.70 24.30 -4.05
C LEU A 15 -0.36 25.75 -3.64
N ASN A 16 0.49 25.87 -2.61
CA ASN A 16 1.27 27.07 -2.29
C ASN A 16 0.50 28.40 -2.08
N VAL A 17 -0.17 28.54 -0.93
CA VAL A 17 -0.37 29.87 -0.31
C VAL A 17 0.57 30.01 0.89
N LEU A 18 1.85 30.08 0.59
CA LEU A 18 2.90 30.66 1.42
C LEU A 18 4.02 31.05 0.45
N ASN A 19 4.19 32.35 0.24
CA ASN A 19 5.08 33.04 -0.71
C ASN A 19 4.41 33.37 -2.05
N GLY A 20 3.85 34.58 -2.14
CA GLY A 20 3.19 35.14 -3.33
C GLY A 20 4.08 35.20 -4.58
N GLN A 21 4.10 34.09 -5.30
CA GLN A 21 4.42 34.03 -6.73
C GLN A 21 3.32 33.20 -7.39
N GLU A 22 2.48 33.85 -8.20
CA GLU A 22 1.61 33.15 -9.16
C GLU A 22 2.53 32.38 -10.13
N LYS A 23 2.70 31.09 -9.88
CA LYS A 23 3.11 30.16 -10.94
C LYS A 23 1.82 29.69 -11.60
N GLU A 24 1.73 29.82 -12.91
CA GLU A 24 0.76 29.07 -13.70
C GLU A 24 0.92 27.59 -13.33
N ASP A 25 -0.13 26.98 -12.76
CA ASP A 25 -0.17 25.55 -12.52
C ASP A 25 -0.19 24.85 -13.88
N VAL A 26 0.99 24.44 -14.36
CA VAL A 26 1.13 23.60 -15.54
C VAL A 26 0.66 22.21 -15.14
N PHE A 27 -0.63 21.93 -15.34
CA PHE A 27 -1.15 20.58 -15.17
C PHE A 27 -0.47 19.64 -16.17
N GLN A 28 0.00 18.48 -15.68
CA GLN A 28 0.64 17.48 -16.53
C GLN A 28 -0.44 16.73 -17.32
N GLU A 29 -0.46 16.95 -18.64
CA GLU A 29 -1.31 16.20 -19.56
C GLU A 29 -0.65 14.89 -19.97
N ILE A 30 -1.43 13.81 -19.99
CA ILE A 30 -1.01 12.50 -20.46
C ILE A 30 -2.02 11.95 -21.45
N LYS A 31 -1.55 11.51 -22.61
CA LYS A 31 -2.40 10.74 -23.54
C LYS A 31 -2.44 9.30 -23.08
N ILE A 32 -3.56 8.61 -23.16
CA ILE A 32 -3.61 7.16 -22.88
C ILE A 32 -4.35 6.49 -24.02
N THR A 33 -3.78 5.40 -24.52
CA THR A 33 -4.40 4.54 -25.53
C THR A 33 -4.52 3.12 -24.98
N PRO A 34 -5.51 2.33 -25.44
CA PRO A 34 -5.61 0.91 -25.10
C PRO A 34 -4.33 0.14 -25.40
N GLU A 35 -3.65 0.49 -26.49
CA GLU A 35 -2.36 -0.08 -26.91
C GLU A 35 -1.28 0.07 -25.82
N MET A 36 -1.11 1.28 -25.27
CA MET A 36 -0.13 1.56 -24.21
C MET A 36 -0.46 0.82 -22.91
N LEU A 37 -1.74 0.74 -22.55
CA LEU A 37 -2.20 0.02 -21.37
C LEU A 37 -1.99 -1.49 -21.51
N TYR A 38 -2.28 -2.06 -22.69
CA TYR A 38 -2.02 -3.46 -22.97
C TYR A 38 -0.54 -3.80 -22.76
N ILE A 39 0.37 -2.97 -23.29
CA ILE A 39 1.82 -3.16 -23.13
C ILE A 39 2.20 -3.09 -21.65
N ALA A 40 1.75 -2.06 -20.94
CA ALA A 40 2.08 -1.87 -19.55
C ALA A 40 1.61 -3.04 -18.67
N ILE A 41 0.36 -3.48 -18.86
CA ILE A 41 -0.26 -4.52 -18.04
C ILE A 41 0.28 -5.91 -18.41
N ASN A 42 0.25 -6.27 -19.69
CA ASN A 42 0.54 -7.65 -20.12
C ASN A 42 2.04 -7.93 -20.32
N HIS A 43 2.82 -6.94 -20.77
CA HIS A 43 4.27 -7.11 -20.99
C HIS A 43 5.11 -6.71 -19.77
N HIS A 44 4.73 -5.62 -19.09
CA HIS A 44 5.46 -5.12 -17.92
C HIS A 44 4.87 -5.53 -16.57
N LYS A 45 3.70 -6.19 -16.56
CA LYS A 45 3.02 -6.68 -15.35
C LYS A 45 2.69 -5.57 -14.35
N TYR A 46 2.39 -4.37 -14.87
CA TYR A 46 1.82 -3.30 -14.03
C TYR A 46 0.41 -3.68 -13.55
N PRO A 47 -0.06 -3.12 -12.43
CA PRO A 47 -1.40 -3.37 -11.95
C PRO A 47 -2.45 -3.00 -12.99
N ASP A 48 -3.51 -3.80 -13.06
CA ASP A 48 -4.54 -3.76 -14.10
C ASP A 48 -5.85 -3.11 -13.64
N LYS A 49 -5.94 -2.73 -12.36
CA LYS A 49 -7.19 -2.20 -11.81
C LYS A 49 -7.26 -0.69 -11.96
N ILE A 50 -8.17 -0.28 -12.84
CA ILE A 50 -8.55 1.11 -13.08
C ILE A 50 -10.01 1.22 -12.65
N TYR A 51 -10.38 2.24 -11.89
CA TYR A 51 -11.73 2.44 -11.41
C TYR A 51 -12.27 3.77 -11.92
N SER A 52 -13.54 3.81 -12.31
CA SER A 52 -14.26 5.07 -12.47
C SER A 52 -14.37 5.77 -11.13
N ALA A 53 -14.29 7.09 -11.15
CA ALA A 53 -14.56 7.92 -9.99
C ALA A 53 -15.47 9.09 -10.36
N THR A 54 -16.26 9.52 -9.39
CA THR A 54 -17.20 10.65 -9.52
C THR A 54 -17.01 11.60 -8.35
N ILE A 55 -17.12 12.90 -8.62
CA ILE A 55 -17.16 13.90 -7.55
C ILE A 55 -18.62 14.05 -7.12
N ASN A 56 -18.90 13.65 -5.88
CA ASN A 56 -20.23 13.79 -5.28
C ASN A 56 -20.14 14.69 -4.05
N GLU A 57 -21.12 15.58 -3.90
CA GLU A 57 -21.35 16.21 -2.60
C GLU A 57 -22.14 15.27 -1.72
N MET A 58 -21.65 15.03 -0.51
CA MET A 58 -22.36 14.21 0.46
C MET A 58 -22.21 14.72 1.89
N ASP A 59 -23.15 14.28 2.71
CA ASP A 59 -23.16 14.54 4.14
C ASP A 59 -22.12 13.64 4.83
N TYR A 60 -20.95 14.21 5.08
CA TYR A 60 -19.84 13.55 5.72
C TYR A 60 -20.02 13.53 7.25
N PRO A 61 -19.92 12.38 7.92
CA PRO A 61 -20.04 12.32 9.37
C PRO A 61 -18.83 12.98 10.03
N LYS A 62 -19.06 14.00 10.87
CA LYS A 62 -17.99 14.61 11.67
C LYS A 62 -17.60 13.67 12.81
N TYR A 63 -16.32 13.53 13.10
CA TYR A 63 -15.84 12.80 14.27
C TYR A 63 -15.54 13.77 15.41
N ILE A 64 -15.94 13.44 16.63
CA ILE A 64 -15.72 14.26 17.82
C ILE A 64 -15.17 13.41 18.97
N GLU A 65 -14.48 14.06 19.91
CA GLU A 65 -14.09 13.42 21.17
C GLU A 65 -15.35 13.21 22.04
N GLY A 66 -15.54 11.98 22.51
CA GLY A 66 -16.67 11.58 23.34
C GLY A 66 -16.30 10.44 24.29
N LYS A 67 -17.30 9.91 25.01
CA LYS A 67 -17.11 8.79 25.93
C LYS A 67 -17.31 7.47 25.19
N VAL A 68 -16.30 6.61 25.21
CA VAL A 68 -16.36 5.24 24.68
C VAL A 68 -16.19 4.22 25.82
N PRO A 69 -16.65 2.97 25.68
CA PRO A 69 -16.40 1.93 26.68
C PRO A 69 -14.91 1.79 26.97
N SER A 70 -14.51 1.76 28.25
CA SER A 70 -13.09 1.64 28.58
C SER A 70 -12.57 0.25 28.28
N LYS A 71 -11.49 0.17 27.49
CA LYS A 71 -10.84 -1.11 27.17
C LYS A 71 -10.26 -1.78 28.41
N ILE A 72 -9.73 -0.98 29.34
CA ILE A 72 -9.16 -1.48 30.61
C ILE A 72 -10.28 -2.10 31.45
N TYR A 73 -11.41 -1.40 31.61
CA TYR A 73 -12.57 -1.92 32.34
C TYR A 73 -13.09 -3.23 31.74
N GLN A 74 -13.23 -3.29 30.41
CA GLN A 74 -13.69 -4.50 29.72
C GLN A 74 -12.76 -5.70 29.93
N ARG A 75 -11.44 -5.49 29.79
CA ARG A 75 -10.45 -6.55 30.04
C ARG A 75 -10.50 -7.04 31.48
N SER A 76 -10.58 -6.14 32.46
CA SER A 76 -10.68 -6.51 33.87
C SER A 76 -11.97 -7.30 34.17
N LEU A 77 -13.07 -7.00 33.46
CA LEU A 77 -14.34 -7.73 33.57
C LEU A 77 -14.23 -9.14 32.97
N GLU A 78 -13.50 -9.31 31.87
CA GLU A 78 -13.20 -10.64 31.30
C GLU A 78 -12.30 -11.46 32.22
N GLU A 79 -11.29 -10.84 32.83
CA GLU A 79 -10.40 -11.50 33.80
C GLU A 79 -11.11 -11.90 35.10
N LEU A 80 -12.28 -11.32 35.40
CA LEU A 80 -13.10 -11.69 36.57
C LEU A 80 -13.88 -12.99 36.33
N LYS A 81 -14.35 -13.23 35.09
CA LYS A 81 -15.25 -14.35 34.74
C LYS A 81 -14.78 -15.73 35.19
N PRO A 82 -13.48 -16.10 35.06
CA PRO A 82 -13.03 -17.45 35.44
C PRO A 82 -13.20 -17.79 36.92
N TYR A 83 -13.39 -16.79 37.79
CA TYR A 83 -13.52 -16.99 39.25
C TYR A 83 -14.97 -16.86 39.76
N GLU A 84 -15.91 -16.54 38.87
CA GLU A 84 -17.30 -16.24 39.25
C GLU A 84 -18.02 -17.44 39.85
N LYS A 85 -17.80 -18.63 39.29
CA LYS A 85 -18.46 -19.86 39.72
C LYS A 85 -18.12 -20.19 41.18
N GLU A 86 -16.84 -20.21 41.53
CA GLU A 86 -16.38 -20.50 42.89
C GLU A 86 -16.84 -19.45 43.90
N TYR A 87 -16.96 -18.18 43.48
CA TYR A 87 -17.54 -17.14 44.32
C TYR A 87 -19.03 -17.35 44.58
N GLN A 88 -19.80 -17.71 43.56
CA GLN A 88 -21.23 -18.01 43.71
C GLN A 88 -21.45 -19.22 44.65
N GLU A 89 -20.67 -20.29 44.50
CA GLU A 89 -20.71 -21.45 45.40
C GLU A 89 -20.36 -21.07 46.85
N TYR A 90 -19.33 -20.23 47.05
CA TYR A 90 -19.01 -19.69 48.37
C TYR A 90 -20.17 -18.90 48.98
N MET A 91 -20.85 -18.06 48.19
CA MET A 91 -21.98 -17.26 48.66
C MET A 91 -23.17 -18.11 49.07
N VAL A 92 -23.45 -19.21 48.36
CA VAL A 92 -24.47 -20.20 48.78
C VAL A 92 -24.15 -20.75 50.17
N HIS A 93 -22.91 -21.22 50.38
CA HIS A 93 -22.49 -21.73 51.69
C HIS A 93 -22.47 -20.66 52.79
N TYR A 94 -22.12 -19.43 52.44
CA TYR A 94 -22.15 -18.30 53.37
C TYR A 94 -23.58 -18.04 53.85
N GLU A 95 -24.55 -17.92 52.93
CA GLU A 95 -25.96 -17.67 53.24
C GLU A 95 -26.58 -18.85 54.00
N GLU A 96 -26.24 -20.09 53.67
CA GLU A 96 -26.65 -21.27 54.44
C GLU A 96 -26.15 -21.21 55.89
N LYS A 97 -24.87 -20.91 56.10
CA LYS A 97 -24.31 -20.78 57.46
C LYS A 97 -24.90 -19.61 58.22
N LYS A 98 -25.12 -18.48 57.54
CA LYS A 98 -25.70 -17.28 58.12
C LYS A 98 -27.15 -17.51 58.50
N GLY A 99 -27.95 -18.14 57.64
CA GLY A 99 -29.33 -18.53 57.93
C GLY A 99 -29.42 -19.46 59.15
N LYS A 100 -28.53 -20.45 59.27
CA LYS A 100 -28.44 -21.30 60.49
C LYS A 100 -28.11 -20.48 61.73
N TYR A 101 -27.11 -19.59 61.64
CA TYR A 101 -26.71 -18.72 62.74
C TYR A 101 -27.84 -17.79 63.20
N ASP A 102 -28.51 -17.13 62.26
CA ASP A 102 -29.62 -16.21 62.53
C ASP A 102 -30.83 -16.96 63.12
N GLU A 103 -31.12 -18.17 62.63
CA GLU A 103 -32.16 -19.03 63.21
C GLU A 103 -31.85 -19.42 64.66
N ILE A 104 -30.59 -19.77 64.97
CA ILE A 104 -30.15 -20.05 66.34
C ILE A 104 -30.29 -18.79 67.21
N LYS A 105 -29.90 -17.61 66.71
CA LYS A 105 -30.01 -16.35 67.45
C LYS A 105 -31.46 -15.97 67.79
N LYS A 106 -32.47 -16.48 67.07
CA LYS A 106 -33.89 -16.30 67.44
C LYS A 106 -34.23 -16.91 68.80
N ILE A 107 -33.48 -17.90 69.28
CA ILE A 107 -33.70 -18.49 70.62
C ILE A 107 -33.61 -17.41 71.69
N SER A 108 -32.59 -16.54 71.65
CA SER A 108 -32.46 -15.46 72.65
C SER A 108 -33.66 -14.51 72.64
N LEU A 109 -34.16 -14.14 71.45
CA LEU A 109 -35.35 -13.30 71.28
C LEU A 109 -36.61 -13.98 71.82
N ILE A 110 -36.82 -15.26 71.49
CA ILE A 110 -37.96 -16.05 71.97
C ILE A 110 -37.94 -16.18 73.50
N ILE A 111 -36.76 -16.37 74.09
CA ILE A 111 -36.59 -16.42 75.54
C ILE A 111 -36.94 -15.07 76.17
N ASP A 112 -36.51 -13.95 75.57
CA ASP A 112 -36.83 -12.61 76.06
C ASP A 112 -38.34 -12.32 75.98
N GLU A 113 -39.00 -12.68 74.88
CA GLU A 113 -40.45 -12.61 74.76
C GLU A 113 -41.16 -13.46 75.82
N TYR A 114 -40.69 -14.70 76.04
CA TYR A 114 -41.23 -15.60 77.06
C TYR A 114 -41.14 -15.00 78.47
N LEU A 115 -39.99 -14.41 78.83
CA LEU A 115 -39.77 -13.83 80.16
C LEU A 115 -40.65 -12.59 80.41
N ASN A 116 -41.06 -11.89 79.35
CA ASN A 116 -41.91 -10.70 79.42
C ASN A 116 -43.42 -10.99 79.41
N LEU A 117 -43.84 -12.26 79.35
CA LEU A 117 -45.27 -12.64 79.38
C LEU A 117 -45.92 -12.35 80.75
N SER A 118 -46.99 -11.56 80.74
CA SER A 118 -47.77 -11.19 81.94
C SER A 118 -48.55 -12.37 82.55
N SER A 119 -49.02 -12.21 83.78
CA SER A 119 -49.57 -13.29 84.61
C SER A 119 -50.89 -13.93 84.13
N LYS A 120 -51.55 -13.39 83.10
CA LYS A 120 -52.85 -13.89 82.58
C LYS A 120 -52.76 -14.81 81.35
N ASP A 121 -51.64 -14.86 80.63
CA ASP A 121 -51.53 -15.58 79.34
C ASP A 121 -50.94 -17.01 79.44
N LYS A 122 -51.12 -17.65 80.60
CA LYS A 122 -49.96 -18.28 81.24
C LYS A 122 -49.56 -19.72 80.89
N ARG A 123 -50.30 -20.51 80.10
CA ARG A 123 -49.92 -21.93 79.84
C ARG A 123 -49.64 -22.26 78.38
N ASN A 124 -50.63 -22.09 77.49
CA ASN A 124 -50.50 -22.54 76.09
C ASN A 124 -49.42 -21.76 75.31
N LYS A 125 -49.35 -20.43 75.47
CA LYS A 125 -48.28 -19.61 74.83
C LYS A 125 -46.89 -19.94 75.38
N LYS A 126 -46.80 -20.23 76.68
CA LYS A 126 -45.53 -20.62 77.33
C LYS A 126 -45.03 -21.95 76.79
N GLU A 127 -45.93 -22.91 76.63
CA GLU A 127 -45.63 -24.19 76.01
C GLU A 127 -45.19 -24.04 74.56
N GLU A 128 -45.88 -23.20 73.78
CA GLU A 128 -45.53 -22.90 72.38
C GLU A 128 -44.11 -22.32 72.24
N TYR A 129 -43.74 -21.35 73.09
CA TYR A 129 -42.39 -20.77 73.06
C TYR A 129 -41.30 -21.79 73.42
N MET A 130 -41.53 -22.61 74.45
CA MET A 130 -40.56 -23.65 74.85
C MET A 130 -40.42 -24.73 73.77
N LYS A 131 -41.52 -25.10 73.13
CA LYS A 131 -41.52 -26.02 71.98
C LYS A 131 -40.73 -25.43 70.82
N LYS A 132 -40.94 -24.15 70.45
CA LYS A 132 -40.17 -23.47 69.40
C LYS A 132 -38.67 -23.40 69.70
N VAL A 133 -38.28 -23.07 70.94
CA VAL A 133 -36.86 -23.06 71.33
C VAL A 133 -36.27 -24.46 71.24
N GLN A 134 -36.98 -25.48 71.73
CA GLN A 134 -36.51 -26.86 71.67
C GLN A 134 -36.40 -27.36 70.23
N GLU A 135 -37.37 -27.04 69.36
CA GLU A 135 -37.33 -27.39 67.94
C GLU A 135 -36.10 -26.80 67.24
N ILE A 136 -35.77 -25.53 67.51
CA ILE A 136 -34.55 -24.91 66.96
C ILE A 136 -33.29 -25.57 67.54
N ALA A 137 -33.27 -25.83 68.86
CA ALA A 137 -32.13 -26.45 69.53
C ALA A 137 -31.86 -27.88 69.03
N ASP A 138 -32.91 -28.68 68.83
CA ASP A 138 -32.84 -30.05 68.31
C ASP A 138 -32.39 -30.03 66.85
N LYS A 139 -32.99 -29.17 66.02
CA LYS A 139 -32.64 -28.99 64.61
C LYS A 139 -31.15 -28.68 64.42
N HIS A 140 -30.57 -27.88 65.33
CA HIS A 140 -29.16 -27.49 65.29
C HIS A 140 -28.27 -28.28 66.25
N SER A 141 -28.77 -29.39 66.81
CA SER A 141 -28.02 -30.34 67.64
C SER A 141 -27.28 -29.67 68.80
N PHE A 142 -28.01 -28.88 69.61
CA PHE A 142 -27.44 -28.23 70.79
C PHE A 142 -26.77 -29.25 71.72
N PRO A 143 -25.60 -28.92 72.30
CA PRO A 143 -24.90 -29.84 73.17
C PRO A 143 -25.64 -29.98 74.50
N SER A 144 -25.61 -31.18 75.09
CA SER A 144 -26.17 -31.44 76.43
C SER A 144 -25.45 -30.68 77.56
N GLN A 145 -24.25 -30.17 77.29
CA GLN A 145 -23.50 -29.33 78.19
C GLN A 145 -22.58 -28.36 77.43
N PHE A 146 -22.34 -27.18 77.99
CA PHE A 146 -21.38 -26.22 77.44
C PHE A 146 -20.54 -25.59 78.56
N LYS A 147 -19.36 -25.08 78.21
CA LYS A 147 -18.45 -24.45 79.18
C LYS A 147 -18.41 -22.95 78.96
N THR A 148 -18.43 -22.18 80.04
CA THR A 148 -18.19 -20.74 80.02
C THR A 148 -17.05 -20.39 80.96
N MET A 149 -16.23 -19.41 80.60
CA MET A 149 -15.19 -18.90 81.50
C MET A 149 -15.83 -18.13 82.66
N ASN A 150 -15.41 -18.41 83.88
CA ASN A 150 -15.80 -17.64 85.06
C ASN A 150 -15.03 -16.31 85.02
N PRO A 151 -15.71 -15.16 84.91
CA PRO A 151 -15.02 -13.87 84.85
C PRO A 151 -14.31 -13.49 86.15
N GLN A 152 -14.67 -14.08 87.29
CA GLN A 152 -14.07 -13.78 88.60
C GLN A 152 -12.84 -14.64 88.91
N THR A 153 -12.80 -15.88 88.43
CA THR A 153 -11.73 -16.84 88.77
C THR A 153 -10.88 -17.27 87.57
N GLY A 154 -11.28 -16.93 86.35
CA GLY A 154 -10.65 -17.39 85.11
C GLY A 154 -10.85 -18.89 84.81
N GLY A 155 -11.46 -19.66 85.73
CA GLY A 155 -11.72 -21.09 85.55
C GLY A 155 -12.93 -21.38 84.67
N TRP A 156 -12.97 -22.54 84.03
CA TRP A 156 -14.12 -22.97 83.22
C TRP A 156 -15.26 -23.53 84.09
N ILE A 157 -16.47 -23.03 83.89
CA ILE A 157 -17.71 -23.57 84.48
C ILE A 157 -18.45 -24.37 83.42
N THR A 158 -18.79 -25.62 83.74
CA THR A 158 -19.65 -26.47 82.90
C THR A 158 -21.11 -26.26 83.27
N HIS A 159 -21.95 -25.95 82.30
CA HIS A 159 -23.40 -25.84 82.42
C HIS A 159 -24.08 -27.00 81.72
N LEU A 160 -25.14 -27.54 82.33
CA LEU A 160 -25.97 -28.60 81.73
C LEU A 160 -27.17 -27.96 81.02
N LEU A 161 -27.32 -28.25 79.73
CA LEU A 161 -28.48 -27.86 78.93
C LEU A 161 -29.46 -29.03 78.88
N SER A 162 -30.44 -29.00 79.79
CA SER A 162 -31.57 -29.96 79.74
C SER A 162 -32.61 -29.53 78.70
N PRO A 163 -33.39 -30.47 78.13
CA PRO A 163 -34.49 -30.13 77.24
C PRO A 163 -35.53 -29.23 77.92
N LEU A 164 -35.98 -28.18 77.23
CA LEU A 164 -37.01 -27.25 77.69
C LEU A 164 -38.43 -27.81 77.52
N TYR A 165 -38.62 -28.72 76.56
CA TYR A 165 -39.89 -29.39 76.28
C TYR A 165 -39.63 -30.85 75.89
N GLU A 166 -40.20 -31.79 76.62
CA GLU A 166 -40.02 -33.23 76.38
C GLU A 166 -41.25 -34.00 76.87
N ASN A 167 -41.74 -34.97 76.10
CA ASN A 167 -42.85 -35.86 76.48
C ASN A 167 -44.12 -35.10 76.95
N GLY A 168 -44.49 -34.02 76.26
CA GLY A 168 -45.67 -33.19 76.59
C GLY A 168 -45.53 -32.35 77.87
N LYS A 169 -44.32 -32.21 78.42
CA LYS A 169 -44.05 -31.44 79.65
C LYS A 169 -43.03 -30.33 79.40
N VAL A 170 -43.38 -29.13 79.85
CA VAL A 170 -42.49 -27.97 79.89
C VAL A 170 -41.58 -28.05 81.12
N ARG A 171 -40.27 -27.90 80.94
CA ARG A 171 -39.25 -27.89 82.01
C ARG A 171 -38.51 -26.56 82.17
N GLY A 172 -38.96 -25.50 81.49
CA GLY A 172 -38.30 -24.18 81.44
C GLY A 172 -38.31 -23.41 82.76
N SER A 173 -37.35 -23.70 83.66
CA SER A 173 -37.01 -22.80 84.76
C SER A 173 -36.32 -21.53 84.24
N VAL A 174 -36.44 -20.41 84.96
CA VAL A 174 -35.75 -19.16 84.61
C VAL A 174 -34.24 -19.36 84.52
N SER A 175 -33.66 -20.22 85.38
CA SER A 175 -32.24 -20.57 85.35
C SER A 175 -31.85 -21.30 84.06
N LEU A 176 -32.62 -22.30 83.64
CA LEU A 176 -32.33 -23.07 82.43
C LEU A 176 -32.48 -22.23 81.15
N LEU A 177 -33.47 -21.33 81.11
CA LEU A 177 -33.60 -20.36 80.02
C LEU A 177 -32.42 -19.39 79.95
N GLY A 178 -31.93 -18.94 81.10
CA GLY A 178 -30.70 -18.17 81.20
C GLY A 178 -29.48 -18.92 80.63
N LEU A 179 -29.44 -20.25 80.74
CA LEU A 179 -28.37 -21.08 80.17
C LEU A 179 -28.47 -21.18 78.64
N TYR A 180 -29.67 -21.40 78.09
CA TYR A 180 -29.87 -21.41 76.62
C TYR A 180 -29.50 -20.07 76.00
N LYS A 181 -29.99 -18.96 76.59
CA LYS A 181 -29.65 -17.61 76.15
C LYS A 181 -28.15 -17.36 76.21
N ARG A 182 -27.50 -17.72 77.32
CA ARG A 182 -26.04 -17.58 77.49
C ARG A 182 -25.25 -18.37 76.44
N TYR A 183 -25.66 -19.60 76.15
CA TYR A 183 -25.01 -20.42 75.12
C TYR A 183 -25.13 -19.75 73.74
N VAL A 184 -26.33 -19.33 73.37
CA VAL A 184 -26.60 -18.67 72.08
C VAL A 184 -25.87 -17.33 71.95
N ASP A 185 -25.85 -16.52 73.00
CA ASP A 185 -25.21 -15.21 73.00
C ASP A 185 -23.69 -15.31 72.79
N GLN A 186 -23.08 -16.40 73.24
CA GLN A 186 -21.64 -16.70 73.05
C GLN A 186 -21.29 -17.24 71.65
N LEU A 187 -22.28 -17.60 70.84
CA LEU A 187 -22.00 -18.05 69.47
C LEU A 187 -21.65 -16.85 68.58
N GLU A 188 -20.47 -16.93 67.96
CA GLU A 188 -20.01 -16.03 66.91
C GLU A 188 -20.27 -16.63 65.53
N PHE A 189 -20.67 -15.78 64.58
CA PHE A 189 -20.79 -16.19 63.19
C PHE A 189 -19.41 -16.47 62.61
N LYS A 190 -19.19 -17.71 62.15
CA LYS A 190 -17.96 -18.12 61.46
C LYS A 190 -18.25 -18.32 59.98
N ALA A 191 -17.85 -17.34 59.17
CA ALA A 191 -17.95 -17.43 57.71
C ALA A 191 -17.21 -18.69 57.18
N PRO A 192 -17.65 -19.26 56.04
CA PRO A 192 -16.86 -20.29 55.35
C PRO A 192 -15.44 -19.78 55.02
N SER A 193 -14.48 -20.71 54.96
CA SER A 193 -13.11 -20.38 54.56
C SER A 193 -13.07 -19.96 53.09
N GLU A 194 -12.46 -18.82 52.82
CA GLU A 194 -12.25 -18.36 51.45
C GLU A 194 -11.03 -19.04 50.82
N ASN A 195 -11.24 -19.70 49.68
CA ASN A 195 -10.14 -20.21 48.86
C ASN A 195 -9.49 -19.07 48.05
N TYR A 196 -8.44 -19.41 47.28
CA TYR A 196 -7.71 -18.44 46.46
C TYR A 196 -8.60 -17.76 45.41
N GLN A 197 -9.48 -18.51 44.76
CA GLN A 197 -10.37 -18.04 43.70
C GLN A 197 -11.37 -17.01 44.24
N VAL A 198 -12.00 -17.28 45.37
CA VAL A 198 -12.93 -16.38 46.06
C VAL A 198 -12.24 -15.07 46.47
N LYS A 199 -11.05 -15.16 47.07
CA LYS A 199 -10.24 -13.97 47.44
C LYS A 199 -9.87 -13.15 46.21
N THR A 200 -9.51 -13.81 45.13
CA THR A 200 -9.13 -13.17 43.86
C THR A 200 -10.33 -12.48 43.21
N TYR A 201 -11.50 -13.14 43.20
CA TYR A 201 -12.74 -12.57 42.70
C TYR A 201 -13.13 -11.31 43.49
N LYS A 202 -13.16 -11.37 44.82
CA LYS A 202 -13.47 -10.20 45.68
C LYS A 202 -12.53 -9.03 45.40
N ARG A 203 -11.21 -9.28 45.33
CA ARG A 203 -10.23 -8.22 45.03
C ARG A 203 -10.47 -7.59 43.65
N LYS A 204 -10.62 -8.41 42.61
CA LYS A 204 -10.87 -7.91 41.24
C LYS A 204 -12.20 -7.16 41.13
N LEU A 205 -13.23 -7.58 41.87
CA LEU A 205 -14.51 -6.87 41.92
C LEU A 205 -14.34 -5.48 42.54
N THR A 206 -13.61 -5.36 43.65
CA THR A 206 -13.28 -4.06 44.26
C THR A 206 -12.45 -3.18 43.34
N GLU A 207 -11.48 -3.75 42.62
CA GLU A 207 -10.71 -3.03 41.60
C GLU A 207 -11.65 -2.48 40.50
N LEU A 208 -12.55 -3.31 39.98
CA LEU A 208 -13.55 -2.93 38.96
C LEU A 208 -14.51 -1.82 39.42
N GLU A 209 -14.92 -1.83 40.69
CA GLU A 209 -15.78 -0.77 41.26
C GLU A 209 -15.13 0.61 41.25
N SER A 210 -13.79 0.65 41.36
CA SER A 210 -13.00 1.88 41.34
C SER A 210 -12.61 2.36 39.94
N MET A 211 -12.81 1.53 38.90
CA MET A 211 -12.43 1.83 37.52
C MET A 211 -13.51 2.62 36.77
N SER A 212 -13.09 3.56 35.93
CA SER A 212 -14.03 4.25 35.03
C SER A 212 -14.55 3.30 33.96
N LYS A 213 -15.88 3.19 33.86
CA LYS A 213 -16.56 2.38 32.81
C LYS A 213 -16.36 2.93 31.40
N THR A 214 -16.01 4.21 31.29
CA THR A 214 -15.83 4.91 30.02
C THR A 214 -14.50 5.65 30.00
N GLU A 215 -13.89 5.75 28.82
CA GLU A 215 -12.72 6.58 28.56
C GLU A 215 -13.00 7.58 27.44
N LYS A 216 -12.14 8.59 27.29
CA LYS A 216 -12.23 9.51 26.15
C LYS A 216 -11.80 8.77 24.88
N GLY A 217 -12.58 8.90 23.82
CA GLY A 217 -12.30 8.33 22.52
C GLY A 217 -13.08 9.04 21.42
N ILE A 218 -12.91 8.60 20.18
CA ILE A 218 -13.56 9.23 19.03
C ILE A 218 -14.94 8.60 18.80
N ILE A 219 -15.97 9.43 18.67
CA ILE A 219 -17.34 9.03 18.32
C ILE A 219 -17.84 9.78 17.09
N LEU A 220 -18.87 9.24 16.44
CA LEU A 220 -19.60 9.92 15.37
C LEU A 220 -20.40 11.09 15.96
N SER A 221 -20.24 12.27 15.38
CA SER A 221 -21.07 13.43 15.65
C SER A 221 -22.49 13.17 15.15
N PRO A 222 -23.53 13.69 15.84
CA PRO A 222 -24.89 13.71 15.32
C PRO A 222 -25.06 14.67 14.11
N THR A 223 -24.08 15.52 13.84
CA THR A 223 -24.08 16.45 12.70
C THR A 223 -23.16 15.97 11.59
N THR A 224 -23.58 16.16 10.35
CA THR A 224 -22.75 15.98 9.16
C THR A 224 -22.21 17.32 8.66
N ILE A 225 -21.14 17.27 7.87
CA ILE A 225 -20.62 18.41 7.10
C ILE A 225 -20.77 18.02 5.63
N ARG A 226 -21.28 18.93 4.81
CA ARG A 226 -21.40 18.69 3.37
C ARG A 226 -20.04 18.88 2.73
N GLU A 227 -19.44 17.81 2.23
CA GLU A 227 -18.13 17.82 1.59
C GLU A 227 -18.21 17.21 0.20
N LYS A 228 -17.38 17.73 -0.72
CA LYS A 228 -17.17 17.13 -2.03
C LYS A 228 -16.14 16.02 -1.86
N VAL A 229 -16.55 14.80 -2.14
CA VAL A 229 -15.67 13.63 -2.09
C VAL A 229 -15.58 12.97 -3.44
N ILE A 230 -14.43 12.39 -3.72
CA ILE A 230 -14.22 11.55 -4.89
C ILE A 230 -14.64 10.13 -4.52
N GLN A 231 -15.78 9.69 -5.02
CA GLN A 231 -16.30 8.36 -4.82
C GLN A 231 -15.80 7.43 -5.93
N VAL A 232 -15.19 6.32 -5.53
CA VAL A 232 -14.68 5.30 -6.46
C VAL A 232 -15.71 4.17 -6.63
N ASP A 233 -15.91 3.73 -7.88
CA ASP A 233 -16.71 2.54 -8.17
C ASP A 233 -16.00 1.26 -7.70
N THR A 234 -16.78 0.27 -7.28
CA THR A 234 -16.23 -0.99 -6.76
C THR A 234 -15.83 -1.98 -7.84
N VAL A 235 -16.22 -1.75 -9.10
CA VAL A 235 -15.96 -2.62 -10.23
C VAL A 235 -14.85 -1.99 -11.07
N PRO A 236 -13.69 -2.66 -11.24
CA PRO A 236 -12.65 -2.15 -12.10
C PRO A 236 -13.12 -2.14 -13.56
N LEU A 237 -12.78 -1.07 -14.26
CA LEU A 237 -12.92 -0.93 -15.70
C LEU A 237 -11.97 -1.90 -16.40
N LYS A 238 -12.38 -2.32 -17.60
CA LYS A 238 -11.43 -2.96 -18.52
C LYS A 238 -10.49 -1.89 -19.06
N TYR A 239 -9.20 -2.16 -19.09
CA TYR A 239 -8.18 -1.19 -19.52
C TYR A 239 -8.45 -0.62 -20.93
N ASN A 240 -9.05 -1.42 -21.82
CA ASN A 240 -9.41 -1.00 -23.18
C ASN A 240 -10.51 0.06 -23.25
N GLN A 241 -11.14 0.39 -22.12
CA GLN A 241 -12.13 1.46 -22.00
C GLN A 241 -11.50 2.84 -21.75
N LEU A 242 -10.20 2.90 -21.43
CA LEU A 242 -9.51 4.15 -21.18
C LEU A 242 -8.76 4.60 -22.45
N ASN A 243 -9.31 5.59 -23.15
CA ASN A 243 -8.74 6.14 -24.37
C ASN A 243 -9.01 7.65 -24.43
N GLY A 244 -7.96 8.47 -24.52
CA GLY A 244 -8.11 9.92 -24.58
C GLY A 244 -6.89 10.68 -24.07
N THR A 245 -7.09 11.96 -23.80
CA THR A 245 -6.12 12.81 -23.11
C THR A 245 -6.64 13.08 -21.71
N PHE A 246 -5.75 12.97 -20.72
CA PHE A 246 -6.07 13.07 -19.32
C PHE A 246 -5.18 14.10 -18.64
N ILE A 247 -5.72 14.73 -17.61
CA ILE A 247 -5.00 15.61 -16.71
C ILE A 247 -4.66 14.80 -15.46
N ILE A 248 -3.39 14.77 -15.09
CA ILE A 248 -2.95 14.15 -13.84
C ILE A 248 -3.30 15.11 -12.70
N ILE A 249 -4.25 14.68 -11.86
CA ILE A 249 -4.71 15.47 -10.72
C ILE A 249 -3.84 15.18 -9.50
N ASN A 250 -3.48 13.90 -9.30
CA ASN A 250 -2.61 13.50 -8.20
C ASN A 250 -1.83 12.22 -8.51
N ASP A 251 -0.52 12.27 -8.33
CA ASP A 251 0.37 11.11 -8.49
C ASP A 251 0.30 10.12 -7.33
N TYR A 252 -0.18 10.56 -6.17
CA TYR A 252 -0.15 9.79 -4.94
C TYR A 252 -1.39 10.08 -4.10
N CYS A 253 -2.36 9.18 -4.18
CA CYS A 253 -3.55 9.21 -3.36
C CYS A 253 -3.82 7.88 -2.66
N LYS A 254 -4.56 7.94 -1.55
CA LYS A 254 -4.99 6.77 -0.77
C LYS A 254 -6.50 6.63 -0.85
N ILE A 255 -6.96 5.38 -0.94
CA ILE A 255 -8.38 5.06 -0.85
C ILE A 255 -8.76 4.76 0.60
N VAL A 256 -9.84 5.38 1.05
CA VAL A 256 -10.42 5.29 2.39
C VAL A 256 -11.71 4.49 2.32
N GLU A 257 -11.77 3.32 2.98
CA GLU A 257 -12.99 2.52 3.08
C GLU A 257 -13.77 2.85 4.37
N HIS A 258 -15.02 3.27 4.24
CA HIS A 258 -15.90 3.55 5.38
C HIS A 258 -16.73 2.33 5.79
N PHE A 259 -16.53 1.81 7.01
CA PHE A 259 -17.20 0.56 7.47
C PHE A 259 -18.68 0.73 7.85
N LYS A 260 -19.10 1.93 8.28
CA LYS A 260 -20.46 2.19 8.79
C LYS A 260 -21.37 2.94 7.82
N VAL A 261 -20.85 3.38 6.68
CA VAL A 261 -21.65 4.05 5.64
C VAL A 261 -22.10 3.01 4.62
N LYS A 262 -23.39 3.03 4.25
CA LYS A 262 -23.97 2.17 3.22
C LYS A 262 -24.54 3.04 2.10
N PRO A 263 -24.24 2.77 0.81
CA PRO A 263 -23.33 1.75 0.29
C PRO A 263 -21.86 2.00 0.69
N LYS A 264 -20.98 1.01 0.53
CA LYS A 264 -19.54 1.18 0.82
C LYS A 264 -19.01 2.35 -0.01
N LEU A 265 -18.44 3.34 0.67
CA LEU A 265 -17.81 4.50 0.05
C LEU A 265 -16.31 4.37 0.13
N TYR A 266 -15.67 4.69 -1.00
CA TYR A 266 -14.24 4.72 -1.20
C TYR A 266 -13.87 6.16 -1.53
N GLU A 267 -13.19 6.85 -0.61
CA GLU A 267 -12.76 8.24 -0.80
C GLU A 267 -11.28 8.28 -1.17
N VAL A 268 -10.90 9.16 -2.11
CA VAL A 268 -9.51 9.38 -2.53
C VAL A 268 -8.91 10.58 -1.80
N LEU A 269 -7.92 10.36 -0.94
CA LEU A 269 -7.18 11.41 -0.24
C LEU A 269 -5.86 11.73 -0.93
N SER A 270 -5.53 13.02 -1.06
CA SER A 270 -4.20 13.46 -1.46
C SER A 270 -3.15 13.07 -0.40
N SER A 271 -1.99 12.59 -0.82
CA SER A 271 -0.90 12.15 0.08
C SER A 271 -0.44 13.22 1.09
N ASN A 272 -0.67 14.50 0.84
CA ASN A 272 -0.33 15.60 1.75
C ASN A 272 -1.32 15.77 2.91
N ASP A 273 -2.57 15.28 2.79
CA ASP A 273 -3.63 15.41 3.80
C ASP A 273 -3.73 14.20 4.75
N ILE A 274 -2.80 13.24 4.68
CA ILE A 274 -2.81 12.03 5.53
C ILE A 274 -2.72 12.38 7.03
N SER A 275 -2.34 13.62 7.38
CA SER A 275 -2.20 14.04 8.78
C SER A 275 -3.50 13.99 9.59
N THR A 276 -4.67 14.10 8.96
CA THR A 276 -6.00 14.02 9.62
C THR A 276 -6.43 12.59 9.96
N TYR A 277 -5.88 11.59 9.26
CA TYR A 277 -6.16 10.16 9.51
C TYR A 277 -4.99 9.44 10.18
N LYS A 278 -4.04 10.20 10.76
CA LYS A 278 -2.88 9.63 11.43
C LYS A 278 -3.31 8.65 12.51
N TYR A 279 -2.88 7.40 12.28
CA TYR A 279 -2.98 6.22 13.14
C TYR A 279 -4.36 5.55 13.13
N ASP A 280 -4.45 4.42 12.43
CA ASP A 280 -4.86 3.06 12.83
C ASP A 280 -5.62 2.84 14.17
N VAL A 281 -6.40 3.82 14.64
CA VAL A 281 -7.10 3.80 15.94
C VAL A 281 -8.59 4.07 15.76
N ASN A 282 -9.07 4.36 14.55
CA ASN A 282 -10.49 4.58 14.30
C ASN A 282 -11.16 3.30 13.78
N PRO A 283 -12.01 2.59 14.56
CA PRO A 283 -12.69 1.36 14.13
C PRO A 283 -13.76 1.56 13.04
N LEU A 284 -13.79 2.74 12.41
CA LEU A 284 -14.87 3.22 11.55
C LEU A 284 -14.44 3.35 10.08
N VAL A 285 -13.13 3.39 9.83
CA VAL A 285 -12.54 3.62 8.53
C VAL A 285 -11.29 2.75 8.38
N ARG A 286 -11.08 2.15 7.22
CA ARG A 286 -9.84 1.45 6.86
C ARG A 286 -9.13 2.21 5.77
N LEU A 287 -7.90 2.62 6.06
CA LEU A 287 -6.97 3.07 5.04
C LEU A 287 -6.36 1.85 4.35
N ASN A 288 -6.38 1.82 3.02
CA ASN A 288 -5.56 0.87 2.30
C ASN A 288 -4.11 1.38 2.24
N ASP A 289 -3.36 1.21 3.33
CA ASP A 289 -1.98 1.72 3.43
C ASP A 289 -0.97 0.98 2.54
N ARG A 290 -1.37 -0.14 1.93
CA ARG A 290 -0.51 -0.95 1.06
C ARG A 290 -0.56 -0.53 -0.39
N GLU A 291 -1.62 0.16 -0.81
CA GLU A 291 -1.85 0.53 -2.19
C GLU A 291 -1.80 2.04 -2.35
N VAL A 292 -0.99 2.47 -3.31
CA VAL A 292 -0.87 3.86 -3.73
C VAL A 292 -1.59 3.98 -5.06
N TYR A 293 -2.47 4.96 -5.16
CA TYR A 293 -3.27 5.19 -6.37
C TYR A 293 -2.87 6.51 -7.04
N GLN A 294 -3.16 6.60 -8.34
CA GLN A 294 -3.09 7.84 -9.12
C GLN A 294 -4.50 8.28 -9.50
N LEU A 295 -4.76 9.58 -9.48
CA LEU A 295 -6.03 10.18 -9.88
C LEU A 295 -5.84 10.99 -11.16
N ILE A 296 -6.63 10.67 -12.18
CA ILE A 296 -6.65 11.36 -13.47
C ILE A 296 -8.06 11.83 -13.81
N GLN A 297 -8.14 12.91 -14.58
CA GLN A 297 -9.38 13.44 -15.13
C GLN A 297 -9.31 13.39 -16.65
N GLU A 298 -10.36 12.94 -17.33
CA GLU A 298 -10.43 13.07 -18.79
C GLU A 298 -10.55 14.54 -19.17
N LYS A 299 -9.69 14.99 -20.10
CA LYS A 299 -9.58 16.39 -20.49
C LYS A 299 -10.93 16.90 -21.00
N GLU A 300 -11.33 18.08 -20.53
CA GLU A 300 -12.58 18.75 -20.89
C GLU A 300 -13.86 17.95 -20.52
N THR A 301 -13.75 16.96 -19.61
CA THR A 301 -14.93 16.25 -19.06
C THR A 301 -14.88 16.18 -17.53
N ASP A 302 -16.02 15.88 -16.91
CA ASP A 302 -16.14 15.64 -15.46
C ASP A 302 -15.87 14.18 -15.07
N LYS A 303 -15.27 13.38 -15.96
CA LYS A 303 -14.99 11.97 -15.69
C LYS A 303 -13.62 11.80 -15.04
N PHE A 304 -13.60 11.14 -13.88
CA PHE A 304 -12.38 10.84 -13.15
C PHE A 304 -12.10 9.35 -13.15
N TYR A 305 -10.83 8.99 -13.04
CA TYR A 305 -10.38 7.62 -12.96
C TYR A 305 -9.29 7.48 -11.91
N VAL A 306 -9.33 6.37 -11.19
CA VAL A 306 -8.37 6.00 -10.16
C VAL A 306 -7.61 4.77 -10.62
N ILE A 307 -6.28 4.87 -10.66
CA ILE A 307 -5.39 3.81 -11.15
C ILE A 307 -4.64 3.22 -9.97
N GLU A 308 -4.72 1.90 -9.80
CA GLU A 308 -3.91 1.19 -8.81
C GLU A 308 -2.42 1.18 -9.22
N GLY A 309 -1.55 1.61 -8.31
CA GLY A 309 -0.10 1.60 -8.49
C GLY A 309 0.48 2.86 -9.15
N GLY A 310 1.34 3.57 -8.42
CA GLY A 310 1.97 4.83 -8.86
C GLY A 310 3.08 4.73 -9.91
N ARG A 311 3.04 3.74 -10.81
CA ARG A 311 4.08 3.56 -11.87
C ARG A 311 3.53 3.45 -13.28
N LEU A 312 2.22 3.21 -13.45
CA LEU A 312 1.63 3.03 -14.76
C LEU A 312 1.74 4.31 -15.60
N LEU A 313 1.33 5.45 -15.04
CA LEU A 313 1.36 6.72 -15.78
C LEU A 313 2.80 7.14 -16.12
N ASN A 314 3.76 6.91 -15.22
CA ASN A 314 5.18 7.18 -15.49
C ASN A 314 5.73 6.33 -16.65
N PHE A 315 5.29 5.07 -16.75
CA PHE A 315 5.64 4.22 -17.88
C PHE A 315 5.03 4.75 -19.19
N ILE A 316 3.73 5.07 -19.19
CA ILE A 316 3.04 5.61 -20.36
C ILE A 316 3.68 6.93 -20.83
N GLU A 317 4.04 7.80 -19.90
CA GLU A 317 4.75 9.04 -20.21
C GLU A 317 6.12 8.77 -20.85
N GLY A 318 6.86 7.79 -20.32
CA GLY A 318 8.13 7.35 -20.90
C GLY A 318 7.99 6.82 -22.33
N GLU A 319 6.98 5.99 -22.59
CA GLU A 319 6.68 5.45 -23.93
C GLU A 319 6.31 6.55 -24.93
N GLN A 320 5.68 7.63 -24.48
CA GLN A 320 5.32 8.77 -25.34
C GLN A 320 6.52 9.61 -25.76
N LYS A 321 7.48 9.78 -24.84
CA LYS A 321 8.72 10.53 -25.11
C LYS A 321 9.66 9.71 -26.00
N SER A 322 9.73 8.40 -25.78
CA SER A 322 10.71 7.51 -26.39
C SER A 322 10.29 6.87 -27.73
N LYS A 323 9.28 7.40 -28.44
CA LYS A 323 8.84 6.81 -29.72
C LYS A 323 10.00 6.68 -30.72
N LYS A 324 10.42 5.44 -30.98
CA LYS A 324 11.51 5.14 -31.92
C LYS A 324 10.98 4.67 -33.25
N HIS A 325 11.48 5.28 -34.33
CA HIS A 325 11.26 4.79 -35.69
C HIS A 325 12.36 3.80 -36.06
N VAL A 326 11.99 2.76 -36.81
CA VAL A 326 12.92 1.76 -37.32
C VAL A 326 12.72 1.51 -38.81
N VAL A 327 13.77 1.02 -39.47
CA VAL A 327 13.72 0.47 -40.82
C VAL A 327 14.22 -0.96 -40.82
N PHE A 328 13.72 -1.77 -41.76
CA PHE A 328 14.19 -3.13 -41.96
C PHE A 328 15.53 -3.16 -42.73
N VAL A 329 16.49 -3.93 -42.22
CA VAL A 329 17.83 -4.06 -42.80
C VAL A 329 17.83 -5.12 -43.90
N LYS A 330 17.97 -4.69 -45.16
CA LYS A 330 17.81 -5.58 -46.33
C LYS A 330 18.82 -6.71 -46.40
N SER A 331 20.10 -6.44 -46.13
CA SER A 331 21.14 -7.46 -46.09
C SER A 331 20.84 -8.57 -45.08
N THR A 332 20.32 -8.22 -43.90
CA THR A 332 19.90 -9.17 -42.87
C THR A 332 18.70 -10.00 -43.34
N ILE A 333 17.68 -9.36 -43.93
CA ILE A 333 16.51 -10.08 -44.47
C ILE A 333 16.92 -11.10 -45.53
N THR A 334 17.74 -10.68 -46.51
CA THR A 334 18.23 -11.58 -47.56
C THR A 334 18.96 -12.79 -46.95
N LYS A 335 19.72 -12.57 -45.88
CA LYS A 335 20.43 -13.66 -45.19
C LYS A 335 19.46 -14.64 -44.50
N ILE A 336 18.43 -14.12 -43.82
CA ILE A 336 17.40 -14.94 -43.18
C ILE A 336 16.64 -15.78 -44.22
N GLU A 337 16.29 -15.19 -45.36
CA GLU A 337 15.62 -15.93 -46.44
C GLU A 337 16.51 -17.02 -47.06
N GLN A 338 17.81 -16.74 -47.25
CA GLN A 338 18.78 -17.75 -47.67
C GLN A 338 18.83 -18.91 -46.65
N LEU A 339 18.93 -18.60 -45.36
CA LEU A 339 18.94 -19.62 -44.30
C LEU A 339 17.65 -20.44 -44.28
N ALA A 340 16.49 -19.80 -44.48
CA ALA A 340 15.20 -20.48 -44.55
C ALA A 340 15.12 -21.52 -45.68
N THR A 341 15.90 -21.34 -46.76
CA THR A 341 15.94 -22.32 -47.87
C THR A 341 16.97 -23.43 -47.67
N MET A 342 18.05 -23.15 -46.94
CA MET A 342 19.18 -24.07 -46.78
C MET A 342 19.09 -24.94 -45.53
N LYS A 343 18.54 -24.40 -44.44
CA LYS A 343 18.42 -25.10 -43.16
C LYS A 343 17.07 -25.81 -43.06
N ARG A 344 17.10 -27.03 -42.51
CA ARG A 344 15.91 -27.86 -42.25
C ARG A 344 15.82 -28.29 -40.79
N ASP A 345 16.48 -27.57 -39.91
CA ASP A 345 16.58 -27.83 -38.47
C ASP A 345 16.05 -26.64 -37.65
N GLY A 346 15.68 -26.91 -36.41
CA GLY A 346 15.18 -25.91 -35.47
C GLY A 346 14.00 -25.09 -36.02
N GLN A 347 14.17 -23.77 -36.05
CA GLN A 347 13.15 -22.78 -36.45
C GLN A 347 12.89 -22.74 -37.97
N PHE A 348 13.60 -23.54 -38.77
CA PHE A 348 13.34 -23.73 -40.21
C PHE A 348 12.94 -25.17 -40.57
N SER A 349 12.59 -25.98 -39.57
CA SER A 349 12.31 -27.42 -39.74
C SER A 349 11.14 -27.69 -40.70
N ASP A 350 10.08 -26.90 -40.61
CA ASP A 350 8.88 -27.05 -41.43
C ASP A 350 8.49 -25.76 -42.18
N GLU A 351 7.51 -25.87 -43.08
CA GLU A 351 7.06 -24.77 -43.94
C GLU A 351 6.41 -23.63 -43.16
N LEU A 352 5.64 -23.96 -42.12
CA LEU A 352 4.98 -22.98 -41.27
C LEU A 352 6.01 -22.16 -40.49
N SER A 353 7.01 -22.83 -39.89
CA SER A 353 8.11 -22.17 -39.20
C SER A 353 8.94 -21.28 -40.14
N ARG A 354 9.22 -21.73 -41.37
CA ARG A 354 9.85 -20.89 -42.41
C ARG A 354 9.01 -19.66 -42.75
N LYS A 355 7.70 -19.83 -42.96
CA LYS A 355 6.75 -18.75 -43.23
C LYS A 355 6.74 -17.71 -42.10
N ARG A 356 6.75 -18.16 -40.85
CA ARG A 356 6.84 -17.31 -39.64
C ARG A 356 8.12 -16.47 -39.62
N MET A 357 9.25 -17.05 -40.04
CA MET A 357 10.55 -16.35 -39.97
C MET A 357 10.79 -15.27 -41.01
N ILE A 358 10.25 -15.45 -42.21
CA ILE A 358 10.46 -14.52 -43.32
C ILE A 358 9.32 -13.51 -43.48
N GLY A 359 8.29 -13.61 -42.65
CA GLY A 359 7.02 -12.92 -42.80
C GLY A 359 6.72 -11.92 -41.70
N MET A 360 5.97 -10.89 -42.07
CA MET A 360 5.20 -10.06 -41.14
C MET A 360 3.71 -10.22 -41.44
N TYR A 361 2.88 -10.23 -40.40
CA TYR A 361 1.48 -10.62 -40.47
C TYR A 361 0.60 -9.42 -40.06
N PRO A 362 -0.30 -8.95 -40.93
CA PRO A 362 -1.17 -7.82 -40.57
C PRO A 362 -2.10 -8.20 -39.42
N ILE A 363 -2.24 -7.29 -38.46
CA ILE A 363 -3.16 -7.40 -37.32
C ILE A 363 -3.96 -6.10 -37.19
N GLU A 364 -5.19 -6.17 -36.70
CA GLU A 364 -6.04 -5.00 -36.47
C GLU A 364 -5.85 -4.44 -35.05
N SER A 365 -5.61 -5.33 -34.09
CA SER A 365 -5.32 -5.04 -32.69
C SER A 365 -4.05 -5.75 -32.23
N ILE A 366 -3.39 -5.19 -31.21
CA ILE A 366 -2.22 -5.78 -30.55
C ILE A 366 -2.56 -7.15 -29.93
N GLU A 367 -3.83 -7.33 -29.52
CA GLU A 367 -4.37 -8.56 -28.92
C GLU A 367 -4.57 -9.69 -29.92
N ASP A 368 -4.62 -9.39 -31.23
CA ASP A 368 -5.00 -10.38 -32.24
C ASP A 368 -4.01 -11.53 -32.34
N GLU A 369 -4.52 -12.75 -32.32
CA GLU A 369 -3.73 -13.93 -32.68
C GLU A 369 -3.59 -14.02 -34.20
N VAL A 370 -2.41 -14.45 -34.66
CA VAL A 370 -2.16 -14.66 -36.08
C VAL A 370 -2.37 -16.13 -36.41
N ASP A 371 -3.31 -16.42 -37.32
CA ASP A 371 -3.37 -17.72 -37.98
C ASP A 371 -2.19 -17.84 -38.94
N TYR A 372 -1.08 -18.40 -38.45
CA TYR A 372 0.12 -18.55 -39.25
C TYR A 372 -0.06 -19.53 -40.42
N GLU A 373 -1.00 -20.46 -40.35
CA GLU A 373 -1.23 -21.45 -41.40
C GLU A 373 -1.97 -20.83 -42.58
N LYS A 374 -3.14 -20.25 -42.32
CA LYS A 374 -4.07 -19.77 -43.35
C LYS A 374 -4.03 -18.26 -43.57
N GLY A 375 -3.47 -17.52 -42.63
CA GLY A 375 -3.38 -16.06 -42.70
C GLY A 375 -2.50 -15.58 -43.84
N SER A 376 -2.89 -14.44 -44.41
CA SER A 376 -2.06 -13.66 -45.33
C SER A 376 -0.84 -13.12 -44.60
N TYR A 377 0.30 -13.05 -45.30
CA TYR A 377 1.51 -12.47 -44.76
C TYR A 377 2.27 -11.72 -45.85
N MET A 378 3.05 -10.74 -45.43
CA MET A 378 3.97 -10.01 -46.29
C MET A 378 5.38 -10.51 -46.03
N LYS A 379 6.12 -10.87 -47.08
CA LYS A 379 7.55 -11.20 -46.95
C LYS A 379 8.32 -9.94 -46.56
N LEU A 380 9.24 -10.06 -45.60
CA LEU A 380 10.10 -8.97 -45.18
C LEU A 380 10.92 -8.38 -46.34
N SER A 381 11.27 -9.21 -47.34
CA SER A 381 11.97 -8.78 -48.55
C SER A 381 11.15 -7.80 -49.41
N SER A 382 9.82 -7.85 -49.36
CA SER A 382 8.94 -6.98 -50.15
C SER A 382 8.77 -5.55 -49.60
N VAL A 383 9.09 -5.34 -48.33
CA VAL A 383 8.99 -4.02 -47.66
C VAL A 383 9.96 -3.02 -48.30
N ALA A 384 9.60 -1.77 -48.51
CA ALA A 384 10.58 -0.81 -49.04
C ALA A 384 11.70 -0.53 -48.01
N PRO A 385 12.99 -0.41 -48.41
CA PRO A 385 14.09 -0.14 -47.47
C PRO A 385 13.98 1.23 -46.78
N THR A 386 13.15 2.13 -47.32
CA THR A 386 12.86 3.45 -46.78
C THR A 386 11.58 3.49 -45.95
N GLU A 387 10.82 2.40 -45.89
CA GLU A 387 9.60 2.34 -45.09
C GLU A 387 9.94 2.34 -43.60
N LYS A 388 9.34 3.29 -42.88
CA LYS A 388 9.56 3.49 -41.44
C LYS A 388 8.44 2.83 -40.65
N PHE A 389 8.81 2.26 -39.52
CA PHE A 389 7.89 1.62 -38.60
C PHE A 389 8.08 2.15 -37.18
N GLU A 390 7.00 2.29 -36.42
CA GLU A 390 7.04 2.45 -34.96
C GLU A 390 7.09 1.06 -34.32
N ILE A 391 8.03 0.82 -33.41
CA ILE A 391 8.00 -0.40 -32.59
C ILE A 391 6.93 -0.20 -31.51
N ILE A 392 5.95 -1.09 -31.49
CA ILE A 392 4.86 -1.08 -30.51
C ILE A 392 5.16 -2.07 -29.38
N ILE A 393 5.59 -3.28 -29.73
CA ILE A 393 6.09 -4.27 -28.76
C ILE A 393 7.48 -4.71 -29.21
N ASN A 394 8.44 -4.58 -28.31
CA ASN A 394 9.78 -5.12 -28.48
C ASN A 394 9.93 -6.36 -27.61
N SER A 395 10.48 -7.43 -28.18
CA SER A 395 10.73 -8.69 -27.45
C SER A 395 11.75 -8.44 -26.34
N SER A 396 11.30 -8.30 -25.09
CA SER A 396 12.18 -8.19 -23.92
C SER A 396 12.64 -9.58 -23.48
N SER A 397 13.93 -9.87 -23.66
CA SER A 397 14.74 -10.93 -23.01
C SER A 397 14.32 -12.40 -23.11
N ASN A 398 13.06 -12.71 -23.38
CA ASN A 398 12.56 -14.07 -23.60
C ASN A 398 12.51 -14.32 -25.10
N TYR A 399 13.33 -15.28 -25.54
CA TYR A 399 13.57 -15.64 -26.93
C TYR A 399 12.32 -16.18 -27.68
N ASP A 400 11.11 -16.05 -27.13
CA ASP A 400 9.85 -16.56 -27.70
C ASP A 400 8.77 -15.48 -27.87
N SER A 401 9.05 -14.19 -27.59
CA SER A 401 8.02 -13.14 -27.68
C SER A 401 7.90 -12.52 -29.08
N ASP A 402 6.66 -12.32 -29.54
CA ASP A 402 6.34 -11.63 -30.79
C ASP A 402 6.78 -10.15 -30.74
N ILE A 403 7.13 -9.61 -31.90
CA ILE A 403 7.42 -8.20 -32.12
C ILE A 403 6.24 -7.60 -32.87
N ILE A 404 5.76 -6.44 -32.43
CA ILE A 404 4.69 -5.73 -33.13
C ILE A 404 5.21 -4.37 -33.58
N VAL A 405 5.00 -4.08 -34.86
CA VAL A 405 5.39 -2.81 -35.48
C VAL A 405 4.21 -2.18 -36.21
N LYS A 406 4.19 -0.86 -36.33
CA LYS A 406 3.16 -0.10 -37.03
C LYS A 406 3.79 0.70 -38.16
N SER A 407 3.30 0.54 -39.39
CA SER A 407 3.80 1.35 -40.52
C SER A 407 3.48 2.81 -40.29
N VAL A 408 4.50 3.68 -40.34
CA VAL A 408 4.31 5.13 -40.20
C VAL A 408 3.49 5.70 -41.36
N LYS A 409 3.58 5.06 -42.54
CA LYS A 409 2.89 5.53 -43.75
C LYS A 409 1.41 5.16 -43.76
N THR A 410 1.09 3.90 -43.44
CA THR A 410 -0.28 3.38 -43.60
C THR A 410 -1.03 3.24 -42.28
N GLY A 411 -0.34 3.29 -41.14
CA GLY A 411 -0.92 2.99 -39.83
C GLY A 411 -1.20 1.51 -39.57
N GLN A 412 -0.99 0.63 -40.56
CA GLN A 412 -1.20 -0.81 -40.43
C GLN A 412 -0.22 -1.42 -39.42
N MET A 413 -0.74 -2.21 -38.48
CA MET A 413 0.08 -2.99 -37.55
C MET A 413 0.43 -4.35 -38.13
N TYR A 414 1.63 -4.82 -37.79
CA TYR A 414 2.16 -6.10 -38.20
C TYR A 414 2.81 -6.82 -37.03
N ARG A 415 2.55 -8.11 -36.91
CA ARG A 415 3.21 -9.03 -35.99
C ARG A 415 4.34 -9.77 -36.69
N LEU A 416 5.48 -9.88 -36.03
CA LEU A 416 6.67 -10.58 -36.47
C LEU A 416 7.11 -11.56 -35.40
N TRP A 417 7.74 -12.65 -35.82
CA TRP A 417 8.29 -13.61 -34.88
C TRP A 417 9.64 -13.12 -34.31
N GLY A 418 9.75 -12.96 -32.99
CA GLY A 418 10.90 -12.35 -32.33
C GLY A 418 12.23 -13.10 -32.47
N GLN A 419 12.20 -14.40 -32.79
CA GLN A 419 13.40 -15.21 -32.99
C GLN A 419 14.23 -14.83 -34.22
N ALA A 420 13.69 -13.99 -35.11
CA ALA A 420 14.42 -13.46 -36.26
C ALA A 420 15.73 -12.73 -35.87
N TYR A 421 15.84 -12.29 -34.61
CA TYR A 421 17.06 -11.68 -34.04
C TYR A 421 18.22 -12.67 -33.79
N SER A 422 17.95 -13.98 -33.73
CA SER A 422 18.89 -14.96 -33.15
C SER A 422 19.81 -15.67 -34.15
N PHE A 423 19.69 -15.42 -35.46
CA PHE A 423 20.34 -16.22 -36.52
C PHE A 423 21.79 -15.85 -36.86
N ILE A 424 22.38 -14.94 -36.09
CA ILE A 424 23.68 -14.38 -36.44
C ILE A 424 24.78 -15.22 -35.81
N ASN A 425 25.74 -15.66 -36.63
CA ASN A 425 26.99 -16.21 -36.16
C ASN A 425 27.59 -15.26 -35.11
N ARG A 426 27.68 -15.68 -33.85
CA ARG A 426 28.13 -14.83 -32.73
C ARG A 426 29.47 -14.15 -33.02
N ALA A 427 30.35 -14.80 -33.79
CA ALA A 427 31.66 -14.27 -34.17
C ALA A 427 31.63 -13.14 -35.23
N LYS A 428 30.51 -12.97 -35.96
CA LYS A 428 30.32 -11.91 -36.97
C LYS A 428 29.19 -10.93 -36.63
N THR A 429 28.67 -11.00 -35.39
CA THR A 429 27.57 -10.14 -34.94
C THR A 429 27.93 -8.67 -35.08
N GLY A 430 27.14 -7.93 -35.86
CA GLY A 430 27.35 -6.51 -36.11
C GLY A 430 27.86 -6.17 -37.51
N ASP A 431 28.18 -7.16 -38.35
CA ASP A 431 28.48 -6.93 -39.77
C ASP A 431 27.18 -6.79 -40.57
N GLU A 432 26.60 -5.59 -40.54
CA GLU A 432 25.38 -5.24 -41.30
C GLU A 432 25.54 -5.47 -42.81
N LYS A 433 26.75 -5.31 -43.37
CA LYS A 433 26.95 -5.44 -44.84
C LYS A 433 26.78 -6.86 -45.32
N GLU A 434 27.29 -7.82 -44.55
CA GLU A 434 27.22 -9.25 -44.83
C GLU A 434 25.91 -9.90 -44.32
N GLY A 435 24.98 -9.10 -43.80
CA GLY A 435 23.69 -9.57 -43.28
C GLY A 435 23.76 -10.24 -41.90
N PHE A 436 24.85 -10.01 -41.15
CA PHE A 436 25.03 -10.43 -39.76
C PHE A 436 24.69 -9.30 -38.77
N GLY A 437 23.82 -8.37 -39.19
CA GLY A 437 23.32 -7.25 -38.39
C GLY A 437 21.92 -7.52 -37.82
N ARG A 438 21.35 -6.55 -37.10
CA ARG A 438 19.97 -6.63 -36.59
C ARG A 438 18.96 -6.68 -37.75
N LEU A 439 17.79 -7.27 -37.51
CA LEU A 439 16.68 -7.27 -38.49
C LEU A 439 16.17 -5.84 -38.74
N MET A 440 16.07 -5.05 -37.66
CA MET A 440 15.61 -3.67 -37.68
C MET A 440 16.71 -2.75 -37.13
N LYS A 441 16.77 -1.54 -37.68
CA LYS A 441 17.69 -0.48 -37.28
C LYS A 441 16.92 0.73 -36.80
N GLU A 442 17.23 1.20 -35.60
CA GLU A 442 16.68 2.43 -35.05
C GLU A 442 17.15 3.63 -35.89
N LEU A 443 16.19 4.45 -36.30
CA LEU A 443 16.43 5.75 -36.88
C LEU A 443 16.53 6.78 -35.75
N PRO A 444 17.51 7.69 -35.81
CA PRO A 444 17.55 8.79 -34.86
C PRO A 444 16.33 9.71 -35.08
N LYS A 445 15.88 10.35 -34.00
CA LYS A 445 14.72 11.27 -33.98
C LYS A 445 14.80 12.29 -35.11
N GLU A 446 13.70 12.59 -35.79
CA GLU A 446 13.73 13.67 -36.79
C GLU A 446 13.97 15.01 -36.12
N LEU A 447 15.05 15.68 -36.53
CA LEU A 447 15.43 16.98 -35.97
C LEU A 447 14.45 18.07 -36.40
N ASN A 448 13.99 18.86 -35.42
CA ASN A 448 13.23 20.08 -35.64
C ASN A 448 14.10 21.19 -36.26
N VAL A 449 13.52 22.36 -36.55
CA VAL A 449 14.23 23.45 -37.25
C VAL A 449 15.42 23.98 -36.44
N GLU A 450 15.28 24.09 -35.12
CA GLU A 450 16.33 24.57 -34.23
C GLU A 450 17.44 23.52 -34.08
N GLU A 451 17.07 22.27 -33.85
CA GLU A 451 17.98 21.13 -33.78
C GLU A 451 18.77 20.95 -35.09
N LYS A 452 18.15 21.19 -36.26
CA LYS A 452 18.83 21.20 -37.56
C LYS A 452 19.88 22.31 -37.67
N LYS A 453 19.59 23.51 -37.17
CA LYS A 453 20.57 24.61 -37.10
C LYS A 453 21.73 24.24 -36.19
N VAL A 454 21.43 23.63 -35.04
CA VAL A 454 22.45 23.15 -34.09
C VAL A 454 23.33 22.08 -34.73
N LEU A 455 22.76 21.10 -35.44
CA LEU A 455 23.51 20.10 -36.20
C LEU A 455 24.40 20.77 -37.27
N GLN A 456 23.90 21.76 -38.00
CA GLN A 456 24.67 22.48 -39.01
C GLN A 456 25.87 23.22 -38.39
N ASN A 457 25.68 23.86 -37.23
CA ASN A 457 26.77 24.47 -36.47
C ASN A 457 27.79 23.42 -36.03
N TYR A 458 27.33 22.27 -35.55
CA TYR A 458 28.18 21.14 -35.18
C TYR A 458 29.04 20.67 -36.36
N ARG A 459 28.44 20.47 -37.53
CA ARG A 459 29.14 20.08 -38.76
C ARG A 459 30.17 21.14 -39.19
N SER A 460 29.84 22.41 -39.08
CA SER A 460 30.77 23.51 -39.39
C SER A 460 32.00 23.49 -38.48
N LEU A 461 31.80 23.31 -37.17
CA LEU A 461 32.87 23.19 -36.19
C LEU A 461 33.75 21.95 -36.44
N LEU A 462 33.14 20.80 -36.74
CA LEU A 462 33.88 19.58 -37.08
C LEU A 462 34.65 19.70 -38.40
N ALA A 463 34.09 20.38 -39.41
CA ALA A 463 34.80 20.65 -40.66
C ALA A 463 36.04 21.53 -40.42
N LYS A 464 35.90 22.59 -39.61
CA LYS A 464 37.03 23.44 -39.19
C LYS A 464 38.09 22.63 -38.43
N ALA A 465 37.68 21.77 -37.50
CA ALA A 465 38.59 20.89 -36.77
C ALA A 465 39.32 19.91 -37.70
N SER A 466 38.60 19.30 -38.65
CA SER A 466 39.19 18.35 -39.61
C SER A 466 40.29 18.99 -40.46
N ILE A 467 40.09 20.23 -40.92
CA ILE A 467 41.13 20.98 -41.67
C ILE A 467 42.36 21.22 -40.79
N LYS A 468 42.15 21.62 -39.53
CA LYS A 468 43.24 21.87 -38.58
C LYS A 468 44.04 20.61 -38.25
N ILE A 469 43.35 19.49 -38.02
CA ILE A 469 43.99 18.18 -37.81
C ILE A 469 44.85 17.80 -39.01
N ALA A 470 44.35 17.96 -40.24
CA ALA A 470 45.12 17.64 -41.44
C ALA A 470 46.41 18.49 -41.55
N ILE A 471 46.39 19.74 -41.09
CA ILE A 471 47.59 20.57 -41.02
C ILE A 471 48.57 20.04 -39.97
N LEU A 472 48.09 19.67 -38.78
CA LEU A 472 48.94 19.07 -37.73
C LEU A 472 49.56 17.75 -38.20
N GLU A 473 48.79 16.87 -38.84
CA GLU A 473 49.27 15.62 -39.44
C GLU A 473 50.32 15.88 -40.54
N SER A 474 50.13 16.90 -41.36
CA SER A 474 51.11 17.29 -42.39
C SER A 474 52.42 17.77 -41.77
N ILE A 475 52.37 18.55 -40.68
CA ILE A 475 53.57 18.97 -39.95
C ILE A 475 54.22 17.76 -39.28
N GLN A 476 53.44 16.90 -38.64
CA GLN A 476 53.93 15.66 -38.03
C GLN A 476 54.66 14.78 -39.04
N LYS A 477 54.08 14.59 -40.23
CA LYS A 477 54.66 13.80 -41.33
C LYS A 477 56.00 14.37 -41.81
N LYS A 478 56.13 15.70 -41.89
CA LYS A 478 57.39 16.38 -42.27
C LYS A 478 58.55 16.03 -41.33
N TYR A 479 58.25 15.79 -40.06
CA TYR A 479 59.25 15.48 -39.02
C TYR A 479 59.23 14.01 -38.57
N THR A 480 58.54 13.14 -39.31
CA THR A 480 58.53 11.70 -39.06
C THR A 480 59.55 11.02 -39.96
N LYS A 481 60.50 10.29 -39.37
CA LYS A 481 61.43 9.42 -40.11
C LYS A 481 61.34 8.01 -39.55
N ASN A 482 61.33 6.99 -40.42
CA ASN A 482 61.24 5.57 -40.03
C ASN A 482 60.08 5.28 -39.04
N GLY A 483 58.94 5.95 -39.23
CA GLY A 483 57.75 5.79 -38.37
C GLY A 483 57.84 6.46 -36.99
N ARG A 484 58.91 7.21 -36.68
CA ARG A 484 59.07 7.96 -35.42
C ARG A 484 59.03 9.46 -35.66
N PHE A 485 58.24 10.17 -34.86
CA PHE A 485 58.16 11.63 -34.88
C PHE A 485 59.31 12.26 -34.07
N TYR A 486 60.06 13.17 -34.67
CA TYR A 486 61.20 13.84 -34.04
C TYR A 486 60.83 15.27 -33.63
N SER A 487 60.22 15.42 -32.46
CA SER A 487 59.77 16.72 -31.92
C SER A 487 60.89 17.76 -31.80
N ASN A 488 62.12 17.34 -31.50
CA ASN A 488 63.28 18.22 -31.38
C ASN A 488 63.72 18.84 -32.71
N ALA A 489 63.34 18.24 -33.84
CA ALA A 489 63.68 18.73 -35.18
C ALA A 489 62.65 19.71 -35.75
N VAL A 490 61.53 19.95 -35.05
CA VAL A 490 60.48 20.87 -35.49
C VAL A 490 61.02 22.31 -35.45
N THR A 491 60.88 23.02 -36.56
CA THR A 491 61.37 24.40 -36.71
C THR A 491 60.53 25.38 -35.88
N SER A 492 61.11 26.51 -35.46
CA SER A 492 60.38 27.53 -34.70
C SER A 492 59.08 28.01 -35.38
N PRO A 493 59.04 28.26 -36.72
CA PRO A 493 57.80 28.62 -37.40
C PRO A 493 56.72 27.52 -37.35
N ASP A 494 57.13 26.25 -37.46
CA ASP A 494 56.18 25.13 -37.35
C ASP A 494 55.71 24.92 -35.91
N LYS A 495 56.54 25.21 -34.89
CA LYS A 495 56.13 25.22 -33.47
C LYS A 495 55.08 26.29 -33.18
N GLU A 496 55.28 27.51 -33.66
CA GLU A 496 54.30 28.60 -33.53
C GLU A 496 52.98 28.23 -34.22
N LYS A 497 53.06 27.64 -35.42
CA LYS A 497 51.90 27.18 -36.18
C LYS A 497 51.15 26.06 -35.46
N ILE A 498 51.85 25.08 -34.89
CA ILE A 498 51.24 24.03 -34.05
C ILE A 498 50.51 24.67 -32.87
N SER A 499 51.19 25.53 -32.09
CA SER A 499 50.60 26.16 -30.90
C SER A 499 49.32 26.94 -31.23
N LYS A 500 49.35 27.73 -32.30
CA LYS A 500 48.16 28.45 -32.79
C LYS A 500 47.02 27.51 -33.16
N ILE A 501 47.30 26.45 -33.91
CA ILE A 501 46.27 25.49 -34.34
C ILE A 501 45.68 24.74 -33.14
N LEU A 502 46.49 24.39 -32.14
CA LEU A 502 46.02 23.74 -30.91
C LEU A 502 45.07 24.64 -30.10
N LEU A 503 45.36 25.94 -30.00
CA LEU A 503 44.46 26.90 -29.37
C LEU A 503 43.12 26.99 -30.11
N GLU A 504 43.16 27.07 -31.43
CA GLU A 504 41.94 27.12 -32.26
C GLU A 504 41.13 25.81 -32.17
N ILE A 505 41.78 24.65 -32.04
CA ILE A 505 41.09 23.36 -31.79
C ILE A 505 40.45 23.37 -30.39
N ARG A 506 41.14 23.90 -29.36
CA ARG A 506 40.59 24.02 -28.00
C ARG A 506 39.32 24.88 -27.98
N GLU A 507 39.32 26.02 -28.67
CA GLU A 507 38.12 26.86 -28.83
C GLU A 507 36.96 26.10 -29.51
N ILE A 508 37.26 25.31 -30.54
CA ILE A 508 36.25 24.47 -31.19
C ILE A 508 35.67 23.44 -30.21
N ILE A 509 36.50 22.81 -29.38
CA ILE A 509 36.06 21.84 -28.37
C ILE A 509 35.13 22.50 -27.34
N GLU A 510 35.47 23.68 -26.84
CA GLU A 510 34.62 24.38 -25.86
C GLU A 510 33.27 24.78 -26.47
N ASN A 511 33.25 25.30 -27.71
CA ASN A 511 32.01 25.58 -28.43
C ASN A 511 31.14 24.33 -28.61
N ILE A 512 31.76 23.18 -28.91
CA ILE A 512 31.07 21.90 -29.03
C ILE A 512 30.48 21.45 -27.67
N LYS A 513 31.21 21.63 -26.56
CA LYS A 513 30.73 21.31 -25.21
C LYS A 513 29.55 22.18 -24.80
N ASP A 514 29.62 23.48 -25.07
CA ASP A 514 28.54 24.43 -24.78
C ASP A 514 27.26 24.09 -25.54
N ILE A 515 27.40 23.69 -26.81
CA ILE A 515 26.25 23.19 -27.60
C ILE A 515 25.65 21.94 -26.96
N ARG A 516 26.45 20.99 -26.46
CA ARG A 516 25.93 19.76 -25.82
C ARG A 516 25.25 20.00 -24.48
N LYS A 517 25.72 20.96 -23.68
CA LYS A 517 25.15 21.26 -22.35
C LYS A 517 23.67 21.66 -22.42
N ASN A 518 23.25 22.21 -23.55
CA ASN A 518 21.90 22.71 -23.77
C ASN A 518 21.05 21.81 -24.68
N GLN A 519 21.48 20.56 -24.96
CA GLN A 519 20.74 19.62 -25.80
C GLN A 519 19.92 18.62 -24.98
N ASP A 520 18.76 18.27 -25.54
CA ASP A 520 17.96 17.13 -25.10
C ASP A 520 18.78 15.83 -25.27
N PRO A 521 18.93 15.00 -24.22
CA PRO A 521 19.62 13.71 -24.30
C PRO A 521 19.07 12.77 -25.38
N GLU A 522 17.78 12.86 -25.73
CA GLU A 522 17.16 12.01 -26.76
C GLU A 522 17.36 12.56 -28.19
N SER A 523 17.69 13.84 -28.36
CA SER A 523 17.94 14.47 -29.66
C SER A 523 19.40 14.36 -30.11
N GLU A 524 20.24 13.64 -29.35
CA GLU A 524 21.69 13.79 -29.34
C GLU A 524 22.27 13.96 -30.75
N VAL A 525 22.67 15.19 -31.08
CA VAL A 525 23.06 15.61 -32.45
C VAL A 525 24.17 14.74 -33.03
N LEU A 526 24.98 14.10 -32.17
CA LEU A 526 26.01 13.13 -32.53
C LEU A 526 25.47 11.92 -33.30
N GLN A 527 24.24 11.49 -33.03
CA GLN A 527 23.61 10.34 -33.70
C GLN A 527 23.27 10.64 -35.16
N HIS A 528 23.22 11.92 -35.55
CA HIS A 528 23.00 12.39 -36.93
C HIS A 528 24.29 12.72 -37.70
N LEU A 529 25.44 12.57 -37.05
CA LEU A 529 26.74 12.74 -37.71
C LEU A 529 27.09 11.53 -38.56
N THR A 530 27.76 11.77 -39.67
CA THR A 530 28.39 10.70 -40.45
C THR A 530 29.49 10.03 -39.63
N ARG A 531 29.82 8.78 -39.98
CA ARG A 531 30.92 8.04 -39.33
C ARG A 531 32.24 8.83 -39.33
N LYS A 532 32.53 9.58 -40.40
CA LYS A 532 33.73 10.41 -40.51
C LYS A 532 33.69 11.59 -39.53
N GLU A 533 32.56 12.27 -39.42
CA GLU A 533 32.35 13.37 -38.47
C GLU A 533 32.44 12.87 -37.02
N GLN A 534 31.87 11.70 -36.72
CA GLN A 534 32.00 11.05 -35.41
C GLN A 534 33.47 10.72 -35.11
N GLN A 535 34.22 10.17 -36.06
CA GLN A 535 35.66 9.93 -35.90
C GLN A 535 36.44 11.21 -35.64
N THR A 536 36.15 12.30 -36.35
CA THR A 536 36.76 13.62 -36.08
C THR A 536 36.40 14.11 -34.67
N TYR A 537 35.14 13.99 -34.27
CA TYR A 537 34.67 14.36 -32.93
C TYR A 537 35.37 13.58 -31.82
N TYR A 538 35.44 12.25 -31.92
CA TYR A 538 36.16 11.43 -30.94
C TYR A 538 37.67 11.66 -31.02
N GLY A 539 38.21 11.95 -32.20
CA GLY A 539 39.61 12.32 -32.41
C GLY A 539 39.99 13.60 -31.67
N ILE A 540 39.17 14.66 -31.74
CA ILE A 540 39.42 15.90 -31.00
C ILE A 540 39.16 15.75 -29.49
N GLN A 541 38.23 14.88 -29.07
CA GLN A 541 37.98 14.64 -27.64
C GLN A 541 39.07 13.77 -26.98
N ASN A 542 39.53 12.71 -27.66
CA ASN A 542 40.47 11.74 -27.11
C ASN A 542 41.94 12.08 -27.42
N GLY A 543 42.18 12.95 -28.41
CA GLY A 543 43.46 13.06 -29.10
C GLY A 543 43.91 14.50 -29.37
N LEU A 544 44.21 15.23 -28.30
CA LEU A 544 45.35 16.15 -28.28
C LEU A 544 46.54 15.55 -27.53
N SER A 545 46.47 14.30 -27.09
CA SER A 545 47.48 13.61 -26.26
C SER A 545 48.78 13.25 -27.00
N HIS A 546 48.87 13.50 -28.31
CA HIS A 546 50.03 13.20 -29.15
C HIS A 546 50.73 14.44 -29.74
N PHE A 547 50.26 15.65 -29.42
CA PHE A 547 50.88 16.94 -29.73
C PHE A 547 51.08 17.72 -28.44
#